data_AF-A0A7D5YI34-F1
#
_entry.id   AF-A0A7D5YI34-F1
#
_cell.length_a   1.000
_cell.length_b   1.000
_cell.length_c   1.000
_cell.angle_alpha   90.00
_cell.angle_beta   90.00
_cell.angle_gamma   90.00
#
_symmetry.space_group_name_H-M   'P 1'
#
loop_
_entity.id
_entity.type
_entity.pdbx_description
1 polymer ?
#
loop_
_entity_poly.entity_id
_entity_poly.type
_entity_poly.pdbx_seq_one_letter_code
_entity_poly.pdbx_strand_id
1 'polypeptide(L)'
;MAGRRARTGRGWDASPPRSGDADGDPPRPRRGRRGGPNDEDIPPEARAEVSRDAGAPPRDEAELAREICLRQLALRPRTRAELAAELAKRGISAEVSAEVLDRYDEVGIVDDAAFARAWVSSRHAGRGLARRALATELRRRGVDGEVASEALGELDEETEAETARVLVERKLRTARGEPDAVFRRLVGMLARKGYPPGVAIRAVKDALAAQSAEAAEFADRIDADALADAEGDLDRESRPLD
;
A
#
# COMPACT_ATOMS: atom_id res chain seq x y z
N MET A 1 -23.71 -20.60 29.65
CA MET A 1 -23.06 -19.29 29.41
C MET A 1 -21.73 -19.28 30.14
N ALA A 2 -20.62 -19.40 29.42
CA ALA A 2 -19.28 -19.33 29.99
C ALA A 2 -18.41 -18.45 29.07
N GLY A 3 -18.01 -17.29 29.59
CA GLY A 3 -17.18 -16.32 28.90
C GLY A 3 -15.76 -16.83 28.69
N ARG A 4 -15.24 -16.65 27.47
CA ARG A 4 -13.82 -16.88 27.16
C ARG A 4 -13.08 -15.55 27.19
N ARG A 5 -12.12 -15.48 28.11
CA ARG A 5 -11.15 -14.40 28.27
C ARG A 5 -10.18 -14.39 27.08
N ALA A 6 -9.99 -13.23 26.47
CA ALA A 6 -8.94 -12.97 25.49
C ALA A 6 -7.56 -13.14 26.14
N ARG A 7 -6.70 -13.95 25.53
CA ARG A 7 -5.28 -14.04 25.89
C ARG A 7 -4.52 -13.01 25.06
N THR A 8 -3.99 -12.01 25.74
CA THR A 8 -3.03 -11.04 25.21
C THR A 8 -1.69 -11.74 24.97
N GLY A 9 -1.35 -11.98 23.70
CA GLY A 9 -0.02 -12.40 23.25
C GLY A 9 0.85 -11.17 23.00
N ARG A 10 2.06 -11.19 23.57
CA ARG A 10 3.05 -10.12 23.59
C ARG A 10 3.40 -9.59 22.18
N GLY A 11 3.36 -8.27 22.06
CA GLY A 11 3.63 -7.52 20.84
C GLY A 11 5.07 -7.60 20.37
N TRP A 12 5.22 -7.59 19.06
CA TRP A 12 6.49 -7.40 18.37
C TRP A 12 6.80 -5.91 18.39
N ASP A 13 7.32 -5.44 19.51
CA ASP A 13 7.90 -4.10 19.61
C ASP A 13 9.25 -4.12 18.89
N ALA A 14 9.27 -3.72 17.61
CA ALA A 14 10.51 -3.50 16.88
C ALA A 14 10.36 -2.34 15.87
N SER A 15 11.22 -1.34 16.07
CA SER A 15 11.34 -0.08 15.31
C SER A 15 11.29 -0.24 13.78
N PRO A 16 10.74 0.76 13.05
CA PRO A 16 10.57 0.66 11.61
C PRO A 16 11.91 0.70 10.86
N PRO A 17 12.06 -0.07 9.76
CA PRO A 17 13.25 0.00 8.92
C PRO A 17 13.25 1.28 8.08
N ARG A 18 14.43 1.91 7.97
CA ARG A 18 14.69 3.04 7.08
C ARG A 18 14.41 2.63 5.62
N SER A 19 13.50 3.35 4.97
CA SER A 19 13.22 3.21 3.54
C SER A 19 14.33 3.84 2.71
N GLY A 20 15.09 3.01 1.99
CA GLY A 20 15.87 3.41 0.83
C GLY A 20 15.12 3.02 -0.44
N ASP A 21 14.89 4.00 -1.29
CA ASP A 21 14.22 3.91 -2.60
C ASP A 21 14.96 2.98 -3.57
N ALA A 22 14.20 2.29 -4.44
CA ALA A 22 14.66 1.85 -5.75
C ALA A 22 13.45 1.46 -6.62
N ASP A 23 12.78 2.47 -7.17
CA ASP A 23 12.03 2.32 -8.42
C ASP A 23 13.04 2.17 -9.57
N GLY A 24 13.05 1.00 -10.21
CA GLY A 24 13.90 0.70 -11.36
C GLY A 24 13.13 -0.14 -12.37
N ASP A 25 12.70 0.50 -13.44
CA ASP A 25 12.01 -0.07 -14.60
C ASP A 25 12.88 -1.16 -15.27
N PRO A 26 12.39 -2.40 -15.54
CA PRO A 26 13.22 -3.42 -16.17
C PRO A 26 13.36 -3.20 -17.69
N PRO A 27 14.53 -3.48 -18.29
CA PRO A 27 14.75 -3.29 -19.72
C PRO A 27 14.03 -4.36 -20.56
N ARG A 28 13.43 -3.94 -21.67
CA ARG A 28 12.79 -4.83 -22.66
C ARG A 28 13.81 -5.73 -23.36
N PRO A 29 13.58 -7.05 -23.50
CA PRO A 29 14.49 -7.90 -24.25
C PRO A 29 14.33 -7.71 -25.77
N ARG A 30 15.49 -7.63 -26.45
CA ARG A 30 15.60 -7.60 -27.92
C ARG A 30 15.30 -8.98 -28.49
N ARG A 31 14.44 -8.99 -29.52
CA ARG A 31 14.02 -10.15 -30.30
C ARG A 31 15.17 -10.64 -31.17
N GLY A 32 15.49 -11.93 -31.06
CA GLY A 32 16.20 -12.66 -32.09
C GLY A 32 17.07 -13.79 -31.57
N ARG A 33 16.57 -15.04 -31.64
CA ARG A 33 17.37 -16.17 -32.16
C ARG A 33 16.51 -17.42 -32.43
N ARG A 34 16.72 -17.94 -33.64
CA ARG A 34 16.68 -19.35 -34.12
C ARG A 34 15.36 -20.12 -34.06
N GLY A 35 14.92 -20.51 -35.25
CA GLY A 35 13.95 -21.59 -35.47
C GLY A 35 14.46 -22.91 -34.91
N GLY A 36 13.58 -23.57 -34.17
CA GLY A 36 13.63 -25.00 -33.87
C GLY A 36 12.91 -25.80 -34.97
N PRO A 37 13.09 -27.13 -34.98
CA PRO A 37 12.55 -28.01 -36.01
C PRO A 37 11.01 -28.09 -35.96
N ASN A 38 10.39 -28.34 -37.12
CA ASN A 38 8.94 -28.44 -37.31
C ASN A 38 8.33 -29.58 -36.46
N ASP A 39 7.15 -29.33 -35.90
CA ASP A 39 6.36 -30.20 -35.00
C ASP A 39 5.77 -31.48 -35.66
N GLU A 40 6.15 -31.81 -36.90
CA GLU A 40 5.51 -32.89 -37.68
C GLU A 40 6.23 -34.24 -37.62
N ASP A 41 7.43 -34.34 -37.02
CA ASP A 41 8.23 -35.58 -36.97
C ASP A 41 8.32 -36.24 -35.57
N ILE A 42 7.41 -35.91 -34.64
CA ILE A 42 7.39 -36.53 -33.30
C ILE A 42 6.50 -37.79 -33.33
N PRO A 43 7.04 -39.00 -33.08
CA PRO A 43 6.25 -40.23 -33.00
C PRO A 43 5.14 -40.10 -31.94
N PRO A 44 3.94 -40.66 -32.17
CA PRO A 44 2.79 -40.52 -31.26
C PRO A 44 3.08 -41.04 -29.84
N GLU A 45 4.08 -41.90 -29.70
CA GLU A 45 4.54 -42.51 -28.44
C GLU A 45 5.25 -41.50 -27.52
N ALA A 46 5.90 -40.48 -28.09
CA ALA A 46 6.60 -39.44 -27.33
C ALA A 46 5.67 -38.30 -26.85
N ARG A 47 4.42 -38.24 -27.34
CA ARG A 47 3.42 -37.26 -26.88
C ARG A 47 2.79 -37.65 -25.53
N ALA A 48 2.93 -38.90 -25.11
CA ALA A 48 2.36 -39.41 -23.86
C ALA A 48 3.24 -39.16 -22.61
N GLU A 49 4.47 -38.67 -22.78
CA GLU A 49 5.43 -38.52 -21.69
C GLU A 49 5.59 -37.08 -21.18
N VAL A 50 5.13 -36.06 -21.91
CA VAL A 50 5.23 -34.65 -21.50
C VAL A 50 4.01 -34.16 -20.69
N SER A 51 3.12 -35.07 -20.28
CA SER A 51 2.00 -34.77 -19.37
C SER A 51 2.05 -35.56 -18.07
N ARG A 52 3.23 -36.05 -17.69
CA ARG A 52 3.48 -36.74 -16.42
C ARG A 52 4.51 -35.99 -15.57
N ASP A 53 4.20 -34.74 -15.26
CA ASP A 53 4.73 -34.08 -14.06
C ASP A 53 3.57 -33.69 -13.11
N ALA A 54 2.59 -34.59 -12.98
CA ALA A 54 1.53 -34.53 -11.98
C ALA A 54 1.86 -35.48 -10.81
N GLY A 55 3.11 -35.46 -10.35
CA GLY A 55 3.70 -36.56 -9.57
C GLY A 55 4.30 -36.21 -8.21
N ALA A 56 4.37 -34.93 -7.82
CA ALA A 56 4.67 -34.60 -6.43
C ALA A 56 3.40 -34.82 -5.58
N PRO A 57 3.42 -35.65 -4.52
CA PRO A 57 2.27 -35.75 -3.65
C PRO A 57 1.96 -34.37 -3.05
N PRO A 58 0.69 -33.99 -2.82
CA PRO A 58 0.32 -32.67 -2.28
C PRO A 58 1.08 -32.31 -1.00
N ARG A 59 1.56 -33.31 -0.26
CA ARG A 59 2.41 -33.12 0.92
C ARG A 59 3.76 -32.49 0.62
N ASP A 60 4.43 -32.87 -0.46
CA ASP A 60 5.74 -32.31 -0.83
C ASP A 60 5.59 -30.86 -1.27
N GLU A 61 4.60 -30.58 -2.12
CA GLU A 61 4.26 -29.22 -2.55
C GLU A 61 3.85 -28.32 -1.36
N ALA A 62 3.04 -28.84 -0.43
CA ALA A 62 2.63 -28.10 0.76
C ALA A 62 3.78 -27.89 1.76
N GLU A 63 4.71 -28.83 1.88
CA GLU A 63 5.94 -28.67 2.69
C GLU A 63 6.83 -27.57 2.12
N LEU A 64 7.07 -27.60 0.80
CA LEU A 64 7.80 -26.54 0.10
C LEU A 64 7.12 -25.18 0.29
N ALA A 65 5.80 -25.11 0.09
CA ALA A 65 5.03 -23.88 0.28
C ALA A 65 5.19 -23.30 1.70
N ARG A 66 5.07 -24.15 2.73
CA ARG A 66 5.30 -23.76 4.13
C ARG A 66 6.70 -23.21 4.35
N GLU A 67 7.72 -23.91 3.86
CA GLU A 67 9.13 -23.50 4.00
C GLU A 67 9.40 -22.15 3.31
N ILE A 68 8.85 -21.96 2.10
CA ILE A 68 8.90 -20.70 1.36
C ILE A 68 8.27 -19.57 2.17
N CYS A 69 7.03 -19.75 2.64
CA CYS A 69 6.31 -18.71 3.38
C CYS A 69 7.03 -18.34 4.69
N LEU A 70 7.49 -19.33 5.47
CA LEU A 70 8.20 -19.07 6.72
C LEU A 70 9.52 -18.32 6.48
N ARG A 71 10.27 -18.67 5.42
CA ARG A 71 11.46 -17.88 5.02
C ARG A 71 11.12 -16.45 4.66
N GLN A 72 10.02 -16.22 3.93
CA GLN A 72 9.60 -14.86 3.56
C GLN A 72 9.20 -14.04 4.78
N LEU A 73 8.46 -14.65 5.72
CA LEU A 73 7.98 -14.01 6.94
C LEU A 73 9.10 -13.74 7.94
N ALA A 74 10.13 -14.60 8.00
CA ALA A 74 11.30 -14.38 8.84
C ALA A 74 12.11 -13.13 8.45
N LEU A 75 12.03 -12.70 7.19
CA LEU A 75 12.73 -11.50 6.71
C LEU A 75 11.98 -10.22 7.03
N ARG A 76 10.66 -10.21 6.81
CA ARG A 76 9.79 -9.05 7.06
C ARG A 76 8.32 -9.49 7.09
N PRO A 77 7.43 -8.67 7.68
CA PRO A 77 5.98 -8.83 7.52
C PRO A 77 5.57 -8.87 6.04
N ARG A 78 4.65 -9.77 5.71
CA ARG A 78 4.11 -9.99 4.37
C ARG A 78 2.60 -10.08 4.43
N THR A 79 1.94 -9.60 3.38
CA THR A 79 0.51 -9.84 3.20
C THR A 79 0.29 -11.24 2.63
N ARG A 80 -0.92 -11.76 2.81
CA ARG A 80 -1.37 -13.01 2.19
C ARG A 80 -1.17 -12.98 0.67
N ALA A 81 -1.53 -11.88 0.02
CA ALA A 81 -1.37 -11.71 -1.42
C ALA A 81 0.10 -11.71 -1.88
N GLU A 82 1.00 -11.06 -1.12
CA GLU A 82 2.44 -11.11 -1.41
C GLU A 82 2.98 -12.56 -1.31
N LEU A 83 2.54 -13.33 -0.33
CA LEU A 83 2.93 -14.73 -0.18
C LEU A 83 2.37 -15.61 -1.31
N ALA A 84 1.09 -15.45 -1.67
CA ALA A 84 0.48 -16.17 -2.77
C ALA A 84 1.21 -15.91 -4.10
N ALA A 85 1.55 -14.64 -4.39
CA ALA A 85 2.33 -14.29 -5.58
C ALA A 85 3.73 -14.92 -5.57
N GLU A 86 4.33 -15.07 -4.40
CA GLU A 86 5.66 -15.63 -4.22
C GLU A 86 5.69 -17.17 -4.30
N LEU A 87 4.59 -17.83 -3.91
CA LEU A 87 4.35 -19.26 -4.13
C LEU A 87 4.12 -19.56 -5.61
N ALA A 88 3.27 -18.79 -6.28
CA ALA A 88 2.98 -18.95 -7.70
C ALA A 88 4.24 -18.84 -8.58
N LYS A 89 5.16 -17.90 -8.27
CA LYS A 89 6.46 -17.78 -8.96
C LYS A 89 7.34 -19.02 -8.84
N ARG A 90 7.15 -19.83 -7.80
CA ARG A 90 7.89 -21.08 -7.57
C ARG A 90 7.18 -22.30 -8.14
N GLY A 91 6.07 -22.11 -8.85
CA GLY A 91 5.30 -23.18 -9.47
C GLY A 91 4.39 -23.91 -8.50
N ILE A 92 4.17 -23.38 -7.29
CA ILE A 92 3.22 -23.97 -6.34
C ILE A 92 1.79 -23.73 -6.84
N SER A 93 0.98 -24.79 -6.84
CA SER A 93 -0.41 -24.79 -7.25
C SER A 93 -1.26 -23.84 -6.39
N ALA A 94 -2.30 -23.27 -7.00
CA ALA A 94 -3.17 -22.32 -6.33
C ALA A 94 -3.96 -22.97 -5.18
N GLU A 95 -4.34 -24.24 -5.33
CA GLU A 95 -5.06 -25.02 -4.32
C GLU A 95 -4.20 -25.24 -3.05
N VAL A 96 -2.97 -25.75 -3.22
CA VAL A 96 -2.04 -25.93 -2.10
C VAL A 96 -1.64 -24.59 -1.47
N SER A 97 -1.44 -23.55 -2.29
CA SER A 97 -1.17 -22.21 -1.79
C SER A 97 -2.30 -21.70 -0.91
N ALA A 98 -3.56 -21.86 -1.34
CA ALA A 98 -4.73 -21.45 -0.58
C ALA A 98 -4.83 -22.22 0.76
N GLU A 99 -4.70 -23.54 0.73
CA GLU A 99 -4.75 -24.38 1.94
C GLU A 99 -3.71 -23.96 2.98
N VAL A 100 -2.45 -23.75 2.56
CA VAL A 100 -1.37 -23.36 3.46
C VAL A 100 -1.60 -21.96 4.03
N LEU A 101 -2.02 -21.00 3.18
CA LEU A 101 -2.25 -19.63 3.61
C LEU A 101 -3.48 -19.50 4.51
N ASP A 102 -4.54 -20.27 4.26
CA ASP A 102 -5.71 -20.36 5.14
C ASP A 102 -5.31 -20.85 6.51
N ARG A 103 -4.50 -21.92 6.57
CA ARG A 103 -4.01 -22.42 7.84
C ARG A 103 -3.16 -21.39 8.59
N TYR A 104 -2.36 -20.60 7.87
CA TYR A 104 -1.52 -19.56 8.46
C TYR A 104 -2.32 -18.37 8.98
N ASP A 105 -3.40 -18.01 8.29
CA ASP A 105 -4.35 -17.00 8.73
C ASP A 105 -5.10 -17.46 9.99
N GLU A 106 -5.64 -18.68 9.99
CA GLU A 106 -6.34 -19.28 11.14
C GLU A 106 -5.52 -19.31 12.44
N VAL A 107 -4.21 -19.54 12.33
CA VAL A 107 -3.30 -19.61 13.48
C VAL A 107 -2.59 -18.29 13.77
N GLY A 108 -2.88 -17.23 12.99
CA GLY A 108 -2.32 -15.88 13.17
C GLY A 108 -0.84 -15.74 12.80
N ILE A 109 -0.31 -16.61 11.94
CA ILE A 109 1.02 -16.44 11.33
C ILE A 109 0.98 -15.35 10.26
N VAL A 110 -0.10 -15.31 9.48
CA VAL A 110 -0.41 -14.21 8.55
C VAL A 110 -1.58 -13.45 9.16
N ASP A 111 -1.48 -12.13 9.16
CA ASP A 111 -2.54 -11.23 9.64
C ASP A 111 -2.45 -9.94 8.82
N ASP A 112 -3.27 -9.86 7.78
CA ASP A 112 -3.32 -8.70 6.89
C ASP A 112 -3.85 -7.45 7.59
N ALA A 113 -4.68 -7.61 8.64
CA ALA A 113 -5.20 -6.49 9.43
C ALA A 113 -4.11 -5.88 10.32
N ALA A 114 -3.32 -6.72 11.00
CA ALA A 114 -2.14 -6.26 11.74
C ALA A 114 -1.10 -5.62 10.81
N PHE A 115 -0.88 -6.22 9.64
CA PHE A 115 -0.02 -5.62 8.61
C PHE A 115 -0.53 -4.23 8.22
N ALA A 116 -1.82 -4.08 7.92
CA ALA A 116 -2.41 -2.83 7.47
C ALA A 116 -2.29 -1.72 8.52
N ARG A 117 -2.62 -2.00 9.79
CA ARG A 117 -2.47 -1.04 10.90
C ARG A 117 -1.02 -0.57 11.07
N ALA A 118 -0.07 -1.52 11.10
CA ALA A 118 1.34 -1.20 11.21
C ALA A 118 1.85 -0.39 10.01
N TRP A 119 1.35 -0.70 8.81
CA TRP A 119 1.68 0.04 7.59
C TRP A 119 1.18 1.48 7.64
N VAL A 120 -0.10 1.68 7.97
CA VAL A 120 -0.72 3.00 8.12
C VAL A 120 0.06 3.84 9.11
N SER A 121 0.27 3.33 10.33
CA SER A 121 1.01 4.04 11.39
C SER A 121 2.43 4.41 10.94
N SER A 122 3.19 3.46 10.39
CA SER A 122 4.58 3.68 9.95
C SER A 122 4.69 4.72 8.84
N ARG A 123 3.81 4.66 7.84
CA ARG A 123 3.85 5.55 6.67
C ARG A 123 3.29 6.93 6.96
N HIS A 124 2.27 7.00 7.81
CA HIS A 124 1.78 8.28 8.29
C HIS A 124 2.85 8.99 9.12
N ALA A 125 3.40 8.36 10.15
CA ALA A 125 4.43 8.98 11.00
C ALA A 125 5.75 9.27 10.25
N GLY A 126 6.22 8.34 9.41
CA GLY A 126 7.51 8.46 8.74
C GLY A 126 7.48 9.35 7.50
N ARG A 127 6.44 9.24 6.67
CA ARG A 127 6.35 9.94 5.38
C ARG A 127 5.27 11.02 5.35
N GLY A 128 4.38 11.10 6.34
CA GLY A 128 3.24 12.02 6.33
C GLY A 128 2.31 11.73 5.16
N LEU A 129 1.99 10.45 4.93
CA LEU A 129 1.00 10.07 3.93
C LEU A 129 -0.41 10.17 4.52
N ALA A 130 -1.32 10.64 3.70
CA ALA A 130 -2.75 10.72 4.01
C ALA A 130 -3.47 9.43 3.58
N ARG A 131 -4.71 9.29 4.07
CA ARG A 131 -5.60 8.15 3.89
C ARG A 131 -5.69 7.69 2.43
N ARG A 132 -5.87 8.60 1.46
CA ARG A 132 -6.00 8.24 0.03
C ARG A 132 -4.72 7.60 -0.53
N ALA A 133 -3.55 8.11 -0.16
CA ALA A 133 -2.27 7.55 -0.58
C ALA A 133 -2.02 6.19 0.10
N LEU A 134 -2.30 6.09 1.40
CA LEU A 134 -2.18 4.84 2.16
C LEU A 134 -3.10 3.75 1.61
N ALA A 135 -4.35 4.08 1.27
CA ALA A 135 -5.29 3.15 0.62
C ALA A 135 -4.74 2.61 -0.71
N THR A 136 -4.04 3.45 -1.47
CA THR A 136 -3.41 3.03 -2.73
C THR A 136 -2.22 2.12 -2.47
N GLU A 137 -1.40 2.41 -1.45
CA GLU A 137 -0.28 1.53 -1.06
C GLU A 137 -0.77 0.17 -0.57
N LEU A 138 -1.79 0.12 0.29
CA LEU A 138 -2.36 -1.13 0.81
C LEU A 138 -2.96 -2.00 -0.31
N ARG A 139 -3.73 -1.40 -1.22
CA ARG A 139 -4.25 -2.12 -2.40
C ARG A 139 -3.14 -2.68 -3.29
N ARG A 140 -2.06 -1.92 -3.52
CA ARG A 140 -0.88 -2.41 -4.26
C ARG A 140 -0.17 -3.58 -3.57
N ARG A 141 -0.35 -3.72 -2.26
CA ARG A 141 0.16 -4.84 -1.45
C ARG A 141 -0.81 -6.01 -1.38
N GLY A 142 -1.98 -5.88 -2.03
CA GLY A 142 -3.01 -6.90 -2.04
C GLY A 142 -3.71 -7.10 -0.70
N VAL A 143 -3.73 -6.07 0.15
CA VAL A 143 -4.60 -6.06 1.34
C VAL A 143 -6.04 -5.92 0.88
N ASP A 144 -6.93 -6.72 1.47
CA ASP A 144 -8.36 -6.66 1.19
C ASP A 144 -8.95 -5.24 1.45
N GLY A 145 -9.99 -4.90 0.69
CA GLY A 145 -10.61 -3.58 0.75
C GLY A 145 -11.23 -3.25 2.11
N GLU A 146 -11.88 -4.22 2.76
CA GLU A 146 -12.50 -4.03 4.07
C GLU A 146 -11.42 -3.87 5.15
N VAL A 147 -10.41 -4.74 5.12
CA VAL A 147 -9.26 -4.69 6.03
C VAL A 147 -8.49 -3.37 5.90
N ALA A 148 -8.29 -2.90 4.67
CA ALA A 148 -7.66 -1.61 4.42
C ALA A 148 -8.53 -0.46 4.94
N SER A 149 -9.85 -0.50 4.71
CA SER A 149 -10.79 0.52 5.19
C SER A 149 -10.79 0.62 6.71
N GLU A 150 -10.81 -0.51 7.41
CA GLU A 150 -10.76 -0.58 8.88
C GLU A 150 -9.48 0.05 9.43
N ALA A 151 -8.31 -0.38 8.92
CA ALA A 151 -7.02 0.15 9.36
C ALA A 151 -6.86 1.65 9.05
N LEU A 152 -7.40 2.11 7.92
CA LEU A 152 -7.43 3.53 7.59
C LEU A 152 -8.41 4.31 8.48
N GLY A 153 -9.51 3.68 8.91
CA GLY A 153 -10.50 4.21 9.83
C GLY A 153 -9.92 4.76 11.12
N GLU A 154 -8.82 4.18 11.60
CA GLU A 154 -8.09 4.62 12.80
C GLU A 154 -7.44 6.00 12.64
N LEU A 155 -7.21 6.47 11.40
CA LEU A 155 -6.64 7.78 11.13
C LEU A 155 -7.75 8.83 10.95
N ASP A 156 -8.06 9.58 12.01
CA ASP A 156 -9.07 10.63 11.96
C ASP A 156 -8.65 11.86 11.13
N GLU A 157 -9.63 12.63 10.69
CA GLU A 157 -9.44 13.80 9.82
C GLU A 157 -8.61 14.91 10.50
N GLU A 158 -8.72 15.06 11.83
CA GLU A 158 -7.97 16.07 12.57
C GLU A 158 -6.48 15.72 12.62
N THR A 159 -6.14 14.45 12.83
CA THR A 159 -4.75 13.96 12.79
C THR A 159 -4.15 14.16 11.39
N GLU A 160 -4.92 13.94 10.33
CA GLU A 160 -4.48 14.25 8.96
C GLU A 160 -4.24 15.74 8.78
N ALA A 161 -5.19 16.58 9.18
CA ALA A 161 -5.07 18.03 9.07
C ALA A 161 -3.85 18.56 9.83
N GLU A 162 -3.63 18.08 11.05
CA GLU A 162 -2.48 18.47 11.87
C GLU A 162 -1.16 18.05 11.23
N THR A 163 -1.08 16.81 10.73
CA THR A 163 0.11 16.35 10.02
C THR A 163 0.38 17.18 8.76
N ALA A 164 -0.66 17.60 8.04
CA ALA A 164 -0.52 18.50 6.89
C ALA A 164 0.09 19.85 7.30
N ARG A 165 -0.38 20.46 8.40
CA ARG A 165 0.17 21.71 8.95
C ARG A 165 1.66 21.55 9.27
N VAL A 166 2.03 20.51 10.02
CA VAL A 166 3.43 20.23 10.39
C VAL A 166 4.32 20.05 9.15
N LEU A 167 3.84 19.34 8.13
CA LEU A 167 4.57 19.15 6.87
C LEU A 167 4.82 20.48 6.14
N VAL A 168 3.79 21.33 6.09
CA VAL A 168 3.83 22.64 5.45
C VAL A 168 4.77 23.57 6.19
N GLU A 169 4.62 23.73 7.50
CA GLU A 169 5.48 24.57 8.34
C GLU A 169 6.95 24.20 8.19
N ARG A 170 7.26 22.90 8.29
CA ARG A 170 8.62 22.39 8.11
C ARG A 170 9.18 22.77 6.74
N LYS A 171 8.37 22.68 5.68
CA LYS A 171 8.82 22.99 4.32
C LYS A 171 8.98 24.49 4.11
N LEU A 172 8.08 25.29 4.69
CA LEU A 172 8.08 26.75 4.62
C LEU A 172 9.34 27.37 5.23
N ARG A 173 9.91 26.78 6.30
CA ARG A 173 11.20 27.21 6.88
C ARG A 173 12.34 27.31 5.87
N THR A 174 12.26 26.56 4.78
CA THR A 174 13.27 26.52 3.70
C THR A 174 12.73 27.01 2.36
N ALA A 175 11.46 27.40 2.29
CA ALA A 175 10.85 27.87 1.06
C ALA A 175 11.33 29.29 0.73
N ARG A 176 11.50 29.54 -0.57
CA ARG A 176 11.90 30.83 -1.14
C ARG A 176 11.08 31.11 -2.40
N GLY A 177 10.93 32.39 -2.70
CA GLY A 177 10.21 32.90 -3.87
C GLY A 177 8.84 33.48 -3.53
N GLU A 178 8.14 33.92 -4.56
CA GLU A 178 6.84 34.57 -4.47
C GLU A 178 5.78 33.69 -3.78
N PRO A 179 4.86 34.29 -2.98
CA PRO A 179 3.81 33.56 -2.26
C PRO A 179 3.01 32.58 -3.13
N ASP A 180 2.60 32.98 -4.34
CA ASP A 180 1.86 32.12 -5.27
C ASP A 180 2.67 30.89 -5.72
N ALA A 181 3.94 31.08 -6.05
CA ALA A 181 4.81 29.99 -6.47
C ALA A 181 5.07 29.00 -5.32
N VAL A 182 5.20 29.50 -4.09
CA VAL A 182 5.33 28.67 -2.88
C VAL A 182 4.03 27.93 -2.60
N PHE A 183 2.88 28.60 -2.69
CA PHE A 183 1.55 28.02 -2.49
C PHE A 183 1.33 26.82 -3.42
N ARG A 184 1.46 27.01 -4.74
CA ARG A 184 1.26 25.94 -5.73
C ARG A 184 2.17 24.73 -5.49
N ARG A 185 3.42 24.99 -5.08
CA ARG A 185 4.41 23.94 -4.79
C ARG A 185 4.01 23.10 -3.57
N LEU A 186 3.50 23.74 -2.52
CA LEU A 186 3.13 23.07 -1.27
C LEU A 186 1.80 22.33 -1.39
N VAL A 187 0.80 22.93 -2.04
CA VAL A 187 -0.45 22.23 -2.37
C VAL A 187 -0.16 21.00 -3.22
N GLY A 188 0.67 21.13 -4.26
CA GLY A 188 1.08 19.98 -5.08
C GLY A 188 1.88 18.92 -4.30
N MET A 189 2.63 19.33 -3.27
CA MET A 189 3.34 18.39 -2.38
C MET A 189 2.36 17.58 -1.52
N LEU A 190 1.35 18.22 -0.94
CA LEU A 190 0.30 17.55 -0.16
C LEU A 190 -0.60 16.68 -1.05
N ALA A 191 -0.93 17.13 -2.25
CA ALA A 191 -1.69 16.32 -3.21
C ALA A 191 -0.99 14.99 -3.55
N ARG A 192 0.33 15.02 -3.78
CA ARG A 192 1.14 13.78 -3.99
C ARG A 192 1.23 12.89 -2.75
N LYS A 193 0.97 13.44 -1.56
CA LYS A 193 0.87 12.68 -0.31
C LYS A 193 -0.55 12.17 -0.03
N GLY A 194 -1.51 12.49 -0.90
CA GLY A 194 -2.88 11.99 -0.85
C GLY A 194 -3.83 12.84 0.01
N TYR A 195 -3.43 14.06 0.40
CA TYR A 195 -4.31 14.94 1.16
C TYR A 195 -5.45 15.46 0.27
N PRO A 196 -6.68 15.57 0.79
CA PRO A 196 -7.77 16.23 0.10
C PRO A 196 -7.39 17.67 -0.28
N PRO A 197 -7.68 18.14 -1.50
CA PRO A 197 -7.56 19.53 -1.91
C PRO A 197 -7.97 20.56 -0.86
N GLY A 198 -9.13 20.43 -0.21
CA GLY A 198 -9.58 21.37 0.83
C GLY A 198 -8.60 21.45 2.01
N VAL A 199 -8.20 20.31 2.57
CA VAL A 199 -7.21 20.22 3.66
C VAL A 199 -5.86 20.79 3.23
N ALA A 200 -5.41 20.46 2.01
CA ALA A 200 -4.13 20.90 1.49
C ALA A 200 -4.07 22.41 1.29
N ILE A 201 -5.12 23.00 0.72
CA ILE A 201 -5.22 24.44 0.49
C ILE A 201 -5.27 25.18 1.82
N ARG A 202 -6.15 24.76 2.74
CA ARG A 202 -6.30 25.39 4.06
C ARG A 202 -4.99 25.40 4.85
N ALA A 203 -4.33 24.24 4.97
CA ALA A 203 -3.05 24.15 5.68
C ALA A 203 -1.96 25.05 5.10
N VAL A 204 -1.91 25.21 3.76
CA VAL A 204 -0.91 26.08 3.12
C VAL A 204 -1.27 27.56 3.28
N LYS A 205 -2.54 27.92 3.16
CA LYS A 205 -3.00 29.30 3.38
C LYS A 205 -2.69 29.78 4.79
N ASP A 206 -3.09 29.00 5.79
CA ASP A 206 -2.92 29.35 7.21
C ASP A 206 -1.44 29.57 7.53
N ALA A 207 -0.58 28.69 7.03
CA ALA A 207 0.86 28.77 7.27
C ALA A 207 1.56 29.89 6.48
N LEU A 208 1.03 30.30 5.31
CA LEU A 208 1.54 31.46 4.56
C LEU A 208 1.12 32.78 5.23
N ALA A 209 -0.14 32.88 5.68
CA ALA A 209 -0.62 34.07 6.38
C ALA A 209 0.20 34.39 7.65
N ALA A 210 0.75 33.36 8.29
CA ALA A 210 1.64 33.51 9.45
C ALA A 210 3.07 34.01 9.13
N GLN A 211 3.49 34.07 7.85
CA GLN A 211 4.87 34.45 7.49
C GLN A 211 5.10 35.94 7.26
N SER A 212 4.17 36.63 6.60
CA SER A 212 4.28 38.05 6.28
C SER A 212 2.93 38.66 5.93
N ALA A 213 2.82 39.99 6.03
CA ALA A 213 1.63 40.73 5.61
C ALA A 213 1.32 40.51 4.11
N GLU A 214 2.35 40.51 3.25
CA GLU A 214 2.22 40.25 1.82
C GLU A 214 1.68 38.83 1.53
N ALA A 215 2.12 37.83 2.30
CA ALA A 215 1.64 36.46 2.18
C ALA A 215 0.22 36.29 2.72
N ALA A 216 -0.16 37.05 3.76
CA ALA A 216 -1.53 37.11 4.28
C ALA A 216 -2.50 37.72 3.24
N GLU A 217 -2.15 38.84 2.62
CA GLU A 217 -2.95 39.44 1.54
C GLU A 217 -3.11 38.51 0.33
N PHE A 218 -2.10 37.70 0.02
CA PHE A 218 -2.23 36.66 -0.99
C PHE A 218 -3.16 35.53 -0.53
N ALA A 219 -3.02 35.05 0.70
CA ALA A 219 -3.87 33.99 1.25
C ALA A 219 -5.35 34.41 1.28
N ASP A 220 -5.66 35.65 1.67
CA ASP A 220 -7.03 36.16 1.71
C ASP A 220 -7.72 36.20 0.34
N ARG A 221 -6.93 36.29 -0.75
CA ARG A 221 -7.46 36.22 -2.12
C ARG A 221 -7.79 34.81 -2.60
N ILE A 222 -7.32 33.77 -1.91
CA ILE A 222 -7.65 32.39 -2.26
C ILE A 222 -8.96 32.04 -1.56
N ASP A 223 -10.01 31.68 -2.30
CA ASP A 223 -11.21 31.14 -1.68
C ASP A 223 -11.02 29.64 -1.43
N ALA A 224 -10.76 29.27 -0.17
CA ALA A 224 -10.56 27.86 0.21
C ALA A 224 -11.88 27.11 0.38
N ASP A 225 -12.94 27.84 0.74
CA ASP A 225 -14.23 27.24 1.08
C ASP A 225 -15.00 26.90 -0.21
N ALA A 226 -14.89 27.74 -1.25
CA ALA A 226 -15.42 27.42 -2.59
C ALA A 226 -14.81 26.13 -3.21
N LEU A 227 -13.59 25.75 -2.82
CA LEU A 227 -12.93 24.54 -3.31
C LEU A 227 -13.25 23.31 -2.44
N ALA A 228 -13.49 23.49 -1.14
CA ALA A 228 -13.92 22.43 -0.24
C ALA A 228 -15.39 22.01 -0.50
N ASP A 229 -16.26 22.98 -0.82
CA ASP A 229 -17.67 22.73 -1.16
C ASP A 229 -17.81 21.88 -2.44
N ALA A 230 -16.87 22.00 -3.38
CA ALA A 230 -16.83 21.16 -4.57
C ALA A 230 -16.46 19.69 -4.28
N GLU A 231 -15.80 19.40 -3.15
CA GLU A 231 -15.44 18.02 -2.74
C GLU A 231 -16.62 17.29 -2.06
N GLY A 232 -17.43 18.01 -1.29
CA GLY A 232 -18.59 17.45 -0.58
C GLY A 232 -19.64 16.84 -1.50
N ASP A 233 -19.71 17.28 -2.76
CA ASP A 233 -20.58 16.69 -3.79
C ASP A 233 -19.99 15.44 -4.45
N LEU A 234 -18.66 15.34 -4.59
CA LEU A 234 -18.01 14.19 -5.24
C LEU A 234 -17.89 12.96 -4.32
N ASP A 235 -17.68 13.18 -3.01
CA ASP A 235 -17.63 12.08 -2.03
C ASP A 235 -19.04 11.55 -1.70
N ARG A 236 -20.11 12.35 -1.90
CA ARG A 236 -21.51 11.86 -1.82
C ARG A 236 -21.87 10.92 -2.97
N GLU A 237 -21.38 11.20 -4.18
CA GLU A 237 -21.60 10.35 -5.37
C GLU A 237 -20.80 9.03 -5.34
N SER A 238 -19.77 8.95 -4.49
CA SER A 238 -18.87 7.79 -4.39
C SER A 238 -19.28 6.78 -3.31
N ARG A 239 -20.34 7.05 -2.53
CA ARG A 239 -20.93 6.04 -1.63
C ARG A 239 -21.72 5.02 -2.47
N PRO A 240 -21.47 3.70 -2.33
CA PRO A 240 -22.34 2.72 -2.97
C PRO A 240 -23.75 2.89 -2.40
N LEU A 241 -24.75 2.89 -3.28
CA LEU A 241 -26.14 2.71 -2.90
C LEU A 241 -26.25 1.32 -2.26
N ASP A 242 -26.76 1.27 -1.02
CA ASP A 242 -27.08 0.05 -0.26
C ASP A 242 -27.86 -0.98 -1.08
#